data_AF-A0AAJ7EHY3-F1
#
_entry.id   AF-A0AAJ7EHY3-F1
#
_cell.length_a   1.000
_cell.length_b   1.000
_cell.length_c   1.000
_cell.angle_alpha   90.00
_cell.angle_beta   90.00
_cell.angle_gamma   90.00
#
_symmetry.space_group_name_H-M   'P 1'
#
loop_
_entity.id
_entity.type
_entity.pdbx_description
1 polymer ?
#
loop_
_entity_poly.entity_id
_entity_poly.type
_entity_poly.pdbx_seq_one_letter_code
_entity_poly.pdbx_strand_id
1 'polypeptide(L)'
;MAHHSTSKVASGAAGTSSHSLRYCFLRLTMLVLIFGLGLPSAYGIEKLYLDTTDLNILVDENRLFHMIQIGESKVAIILTAQVQHPDIVQFPSPTIDIPGAIYPNNTAEITHDIWAYGKSPGHSEVTFNATPAGAVDVSTVFMRITVMHSQVISVISYIMGWIYFAAWSVSFYPQIYINYKRKSVVGLNFDFVALNIMGFTMYSLFNCGLYFSPEIQSEYLIRHPRSVNPVQLNDVFFSLHAAFATLITITQCCMYERESQRVSMTGRCILSVFLVVVLVTAGLGAGGELAWLDFLYICSYIKLCITLIKYVPQAYMNYKRKSTVGWSIGNIFLDFVGGSLSILQMTLNAYNYNDWISFFGDATKFGLGLFSLIFDIFFMLQHYVFYREGREFIIVDSSDEGSNMTSSGEGREYFMVNFWNADEKKYDLDVKA
;
A
#
# COMPACT_ATOMS: atom_id res chain seq x y z
N MET A 1 -10.69 49.79 -47.20
CA MET A 1 -11.86 49.17 -47.87
C MET A 1 -11.61 47.67 -47.91
N ALA A 2 -12.03 46.85 -46.95
CA ALA A 2 -13.38 46.54 -46.47
C ALA A 2 -14.17 45.61 -47.42
N HIS A 3 -14.42 44.40 -46.91
CA HIS A 3 -15.61 43.53 -47.03
C HIS A 3 -15.69 42.30 -47.96
N HIS A 4 -15.78 41.14 -47.26
CA HIS A 4 -16.76 40.00 -47.36
C HIS A 4 -16.83 39.13 -48.63
N SER A 5 -17.24 37.84 -48.61
CA SER A 5 -17.47 36.78 -47.60
C SER A 5 -18.01 35.53 -48.33
N THR A 6 -17.54 34.35 -47.92
CA THR A 6 -18.24 33.02 -47.83
C THR A 6 -18.93 32.35 -49.03
N SER A 7 -18.56 31.09 -49.30
CA SER A 7 -19.46 29.92 -49.20
C SER A 7 -18.70 28.57 -49.37
N LYS A 8 -19.08 27.58 -48.55
CA LYS A 8 -18.58 26.19 -48.43
C LYS A 8 -19.23 25.26 -49.48
N VAL A 9 -18.55 24.19 -49.90
CA VAL A 9 -19.09 22.80 -49.92
C VAL A 9 -17.94 21.80 -49.73
N ALA A 10 -18.14 20.85 -48.81
CA ALA A 10 -17.27 19.72 -48.50
C ALA A 10 -17.60 18.50 -49.37
N SER A 11 -16.61 17.66 -49.71
CA SER A 11 -16.82 16.26 -50.07
C SER A 11 -15.86 15.36 -49.30
N GLY A 12 -16.42 14.29 -48.73
CA GLY A 12 -15.84 13.46 -47.70
C GLY A 12 -14.87 12.39 -48.18
N ALA A 13 -14.12 11.90 -47.20
CA ALA A 13 -13.26 10.73 -47.22
C ALA A 13 -14.05 9.42 -47.33
N ALA A 14 -13.43 8.39 -47.92
CA ALA A 14 -13.31 7.05 -47.34
C ALA A 14 -12.62 6.09 -48.33
N GLY A 15 -11.66 5.29 -47.87
CA GLY A 15 -11.42 4.00 -48.53
C GLY A 15 -10.01 3.42 -48.62
N THR A 16 -9.01 3.81 -47.82
CA THR A 16 -7.68 3.16 -47.88
C THR A 16 -6.95 3.08 -46.53
N SER A 17 -7.55 2.48 -45.50
CA SER A 17 -6.77 2.14 -44.28
C SER A 17 -7.11 0.78 -43.63
N SER A 18 -8.06 0.03 -44.18
CA SER A 18 -8.48 -1.28 -43.63
C SER A 18 -7.50 -2.42 -43.97
N HIS A 19 -6.73 -2.30 -45.07
CA HIS A 19 -5.88 -3.39 -45.53
C HIS A 19 -4.58 -3.55 -44.75
N SER A 20 -3.96 -2.47 -44.24
CA SER A 20 -2.67 -2.59 -43.51
C SER A 20 -2.81 -3.15 -42.10
N LEU A 21 -3.93 -2.94 -41.42
CA LEU A 21 -4.18 -3.43 -40.07
C LEU A 21 -4.43 -4.95 -40.04
N ARG A 22 -5.13 -5.48 -41.05
CA ARG A 22 -5.42 -6.92 -41.18
C ARG A 22 -4.15 -7.74 -41.42
N TYR A 23 -3.21 -7.23 -42.23
CA TYR A 23 -1.92 -7.89 -42.44
C TYR A 23 -1.00 -7.81 -41.21
N CYS A 24 -1.12 -6.77 -40.39
CA CYS A 24 -0.39 -6.67 -39.12
C CYS A 24 -0.91 -7.68 -38.09
N PHE A 25 -2.24 -7.81 -37.97
CA PHE A 25 -2.86 -8.82 -37.10
C PHE A 25 -2.59 -10.26 -37.56
N LEU A 26 -2.58 -10.53 -38.87
CA LEU A 26 -2.23 -11.85 -39.42
C LEU A 26 -0.76 -12.20 -39.24
N ARG A 27 0.16 -11.22 -39.31
CA ARG A 27 1.58 -11.44 -39.02
C ARG A 27 1.85 -11.59 -37.52
N LEU A 28 1.13 -10.87 -36.66
CA LEU A 28 1.22 -11.02 -35.21
C LEU A 28 0.67 -12.38 -34.74
N THR A 29 -0.44 -12.84 -35.31
CA THR A 29 -1.00 -14.17 -35.02
C THR A 29 -0.15 -15.31 -35.59
N MET A 30 0.47 -15.15 -36.77
CA MET A 30 1.45 -16.11 -37.29
C MET A 30 2.78 -16.11 -36.52
N LEU A 31 3.24 -14.97 -35.98
CA LEU A 31 4.42 -14.92 -35.11
C LEU A 31 4.16 -15.57 -33.74
N VAL A 32 2.95 -15.43 -33.19
CA VAL A 32 2.52 -16.14 -31.97
C VAL A 32 2.37 -17.65 -32.22
N LEU A 33 1.96 -18.07 -33.42
CA LEU A 33 1.88 -19.49 -33.80
C LEU A 33 3.25 -20.11 -34.16
N ILE A 34 4.20 -19.32 -34.66
CA ILE A 34 5.55 -19.80 -35.02
C ILE A 34 6.51 -19.79 -33.81
N PHE A 35 6.33 -18.91 -32.82
CA PHE A 35 7.01 -19.01 -31.52
C PHE A 35 6.34 -19.98 -30.54
N GLY A 36 5.11 -20.44 -30.82
CA GLY A 36 4.41 -21.47 -30.05
C GLY A 36 4.78 -22.92 -30.41
N LEU A 37 5.62 -23.14 -31.43
CA LEU A 37 6.03 -24.47 -31.90
C LEU A 37 7.55 -24.63 -31.98
N GLY A 38 8.25 -24.02 -31.02
CA GLY A 38 9.68 -24.17 -30.81
C GLY A 38 9.99 -24.74 -29.43
N LEU A 39 9.55 -25.97 -29.13
CA LEU A 39 10.24 -26.78 -28.13
C LEU A 39 10.49 -28.18 -28.69
N PRO A 40 11.73 -28.66 -28.60
CA PRO A 40 12.12 -29.98 -29.07
C PRO A 40 11.28 -31.04 -28.37
N SER A 41 11.02 -32.13 -29.07
CA SER A 41 10.59 -33.40 -28.49
C SER A 41 11.64 -33.87 -27.48
N ALA A 42 11.54 -33.35 -26.25
CA ALA A 42 12.22 -33.89 -25.09
C ALA A 42 11.31 -34.99 -24.53
N TYR A 43 11.89 -36.17 -24.39
CA TYR A 43 11.38 -37.25 -23.55
C TYR A 43 10.74 -36.68 -22.27
N GLY A 44 9.58 -37.23 -21.85
CA GLY A 44 8.84 -36.75 -20.68
C GLY A 44 9.77 -36.50 -19.49
N ILE A 45 9.95 -35.23 -19.14
CA ILE A 45 10.82 -34.83 -18.04
C ILE A 45 10.03 -35.08 -16.76
N GLU A 46 10.54 -35.97 -15.91
CA GLU A 46 10.04 -36.16 -14.56
C GLU A 46 10.00 -34.80 -13.84
N LYS A 47 8.84 -34.43 -13.28
CA LYS A 47 8.66 -33.17 -12.56
C LYS A 47 8.26 -33.45 -11.12
N LEU A 48 8.85 -32.71 -10.21
CA LEU A 48 8.46 -32.68 -8.81
C LEU A 48 7.95 -31.27 -8.47
N TYR A 49 6.86 -31.20 -7.72
CA TYR A 49 6.40 -29.95 -7.10
C TYR A 49 5.66 -30.26 -5.79
N LEU A 50 5.48 -29.24 -4.97
CA LEU A 50 4.72 -29.32 -3.73
C LEU A 50 3.30 -28.82 -3.96
N ASP A 51 2.33 -29.45 -3.30
CA ASP A 51 0.92 -29.02 -3.32
C ASP A 51 0.73 -27.63 -2.72
N THR A 52 1.55 -27.27 -1.74
CA THR A 52 1.68 -25.94 -1.16
C THR A 52 3.14 -25.51 -1.05
N THR A 53 3.39 -24.21 -1.21
CA THR A 53 4.71 -23.60 -1.00
C THR A 53 4.82 -22.88 0.34
N ASP A 54 3.70 -22.67 1.02
CA ASP A 54 3.62 -22.03 2.34
C ASP A 54 2.79 -22.92 3.29
N LEU A 55 3.37 -23.31 4.42
CA LEU A 55 2.73 -24.17 5.40
C LEU A 55 2.77 -23.53 6.79
N ASN A 56 1.60 -23.42 7.42
CA ASN A 56 1.46 -22.90 8.78
C ASN A 56 1.23 -24.06 9.75
N ILE A 57 2.05 -24.13 10.79
CA ILE A 57 2.03 -25.20 11.81
C ILE A 57 1.95 -24.57 13.20
N LEU A 58 1.21 -25.18 14.11
CA LEU A 58 1.26 -24.80 15.54
C LEU A 58 2.44 -25.50 16.22
N VAL A 59 3.03 -24.86 17.22
CA VAL A 59 4.02 -25.51 18.08
C VAL A 59 3.43 -26.81 18.65
N ASP A 60 4.24 -27.86 18.65
CA ASP A 60 3.90 -29.22 19.07
C ASP A 60 2.85 -29.94 18.20
N GLU A 61 2.54 -29.40 17.01
CA GLU A 61 1.69 -30.08 16.03
C GLU A 61 2.47 -30.65 14.84
N ASN A 62 1.91 -31.73 14.30
CA ASN A 62 2.31 -32.29 13.01
C ASN A 62 1.34 -31.83 11.92
N ARG A 63 1.88 -31.44 10.77
CA ARG A 63 1.10 -31.16 9.55
C ARG A 63 1.61 -32.01 8.40
N LEU A 64 0.65 -32.60 7.69
CA LEU A 64 0.89 -33.33 6.46
C LEU A 64 0.83 -32.35 5.28
N PHE A 65 1.73 -32.52 4.33
CA PHE A 65 1.66 -31.92 3.01
C PHE A 65 2.12 -32.94 1.97
N HIS A 66 1.89 -32.62 0.70
CA HIS A 66 2.05 -33.56 -0.39
C HIS A 66 3.10 -33.09 -1.39
N MET A 67 4.05 -33.97 -1.70
CA MET A 67 4.91 -33.81 -2.86
C MET A 67 4.32 -34.60 -4.02
N ILE A 68 4.09 -33.92 -5.14
CA ILE A 68 3.50 -34.50 -6.34
C ILE A 68 4.61 -34.74 -7.35
N GLN A 69 4.71 -35.99 -7.78
CA GLN A 69 5.61 -36.47 -8.83
C GLN A 69 4.81 -36.71 -10.10
N ILE A 70 5.29 -36.14 -11.20
CA ILE A 70 4.79 -36.39 -12.56
C ILE A 70 5.84 -37.17 -13.32
N GLY A 71 5.49 -38.36 -13.77
CA GLY A 71 6.38 -39.28 -14.48
C GLY A 71 7.18 -40.17 -13.52
N GLU A 72 7.48 -41.38 -13.99
CA GLU A 72 8.32 -42.34 -13.26
C GLU A 72 9.73 -42.38 -13.83
N SER A 73 10.71 -42.63 -12.95
CA SER A 73 12.11 -42.78 -13.35
C SER A 73 12.52 -44.22 -13.56
N LYS A 74 13.51 -44.45 -14.42
CA LYS A 74 14.19 -45.75 -14.51
C LYS A 74 15.16 -45.98 -13.36
N VAL A 75 15.62 -44.92 -12.71
CA VAL A 75 16.61 -44.97 -11.64
C VAL A 75 15.91 -44.67 -10.32
N ALA A 76 16.29 -45.36 -9.24
CA ALA A 76 15.79 -45.01 -7.92
C ALA A 76 16.35 -43.63 -7.50
N ILE A 77 15.48 -42.76 -7.02
CA ILE A 77 15.83 -41.40 -6.60
C ILE A 77 15.52 -41.28 -5.11
N ILE A 78 16.50 -40.79 -4.35
CA ILE A 78 16.30 -40.44 -2.94
C ILE A 78 16.25 -38.92 -2.83
N LEU A 79 15.11 -38.39 -2.41
CA LEU A 79 14.95 -36.98 -2.09
C LEU A 79 15.20 -36.78 -0.61
N THR A 80 16.09 -35.85 -0.26
CA THR A 80 16.38 -35.50 1.13
C THR A 80 16.00 -34.06 1.41
N ALA A 81 15.09 -33.85 2.35
CA ALA A 81 14.72 -32.53 2.84
C ALA A 81 15.89 -31.88 3.59
N GLN A 82 16.18 -30.64 3.23
CA GLN A 82 17.18 -29.77 3.84
C GLN A 82 16.44 -28.64 4.55
N VAL A 83 16.42 -28.71 5.88
CA VAL A 83 15.74 -27.74 6.74
C VAL A 83 16.72 -26.64 7.13
N GLN A 84 16.40 -25.39 6.84
CA GLN A 84 17.22 -24.23 7.17
C GLN A 84 17.40 -24.08 8.69
N HIS A 85 16.32 -24.25 9.46
CA HIS A 85 16.28 -24.11 10.91
C HIS A 85 15.64 -25.34 11.59
N PRO A 86 16.42 -26.41 11.86
CA PRO A 86 15.94 -27.66 12.48
C PRO A 86 15.46 -27.51 13.94
N ASP A 87 15.75 -26.37 14.56
CA ASP A 87 15.23 -25.95 15.85
C ASP A 87 13.77 -25.50 15.77
N ILE A 88 13.35 -24.94 14.63
CA ILE A 88 11.99 -24.45 14.36
C ILE A 88 11.09 -25.57 13.82
N VAL A 89 11.55 -26.31 12.81
CA VAL A 89 10.79 -27.38 12.15
C VAL A 89 11.61 -28.66 12.07
N GLN A 90 10.96 -29.81 12.28
CA GLN A 90 11.58 -31.11 12.08
C GLN A 90 10.76 -31.99 11.16
N PHE A 91 11.45 -32.85 10.42
CA PHE A 91 10.85 -33.82 9.54
C PHE A 91 11.10 -35.19 10.15
N PRO A 92 10.06 -35.88 10.67
CA PRO A 92 10.22 -37.22 11.22
C PRO A 92 10.79 -38.20 10.19
N SER A 93 10.41 -38.02 8.93
CA SER A 93 10.96 -38.71 7.75
C SER A 93 11.51 -37.66 6.79
N PRO A 94 12.82 -37.35 6.86
CA PRO A 94 13.42 -36.33 6.00
C PRO A 94 13.73 -36.86 4.59
N THR A 95 13.62 -38.16 4.36
CA THR A 95 13.93 -38.81 3.08
C THR A 95 12.68 -39.40 2.44
N ILE A 96 12.57 -39.25 1.12
CA ILE A 96 11.54 -39.84 0.28
C ILE A 96 12.24 -40.73 -0.73
N ASP A 97 11.92 -42.01 -0.69
CA ASP A 97 12.47 -43.01 -1.60
C ASP A 97 11.52 -43.20 -2.78
N ILE A 98 11.94 -42.70 -3.96
CA ILE A 98 11.23 -42.88 -5.22
C ILE A 98 11.81 -44.09 -5.93
N PRO A 99 11.08 -45.21 -6.03
CA PRO A 99 11.59 -46.42 -6.66
C PRO A 99 11.73 -46.23 -8.18
N GLY A 100 12.73 -46.90 -8.77
CA GLY A 100 12.86 -46.97 -10.22
C GLY A 100 11.83 -47.93 -10.83
N ALA A 101 11.14 -47.48 -11.88
CA ALA A 101 10.20 -48.26 -12.67
C ALA A 101 10.90 -48.93 -13.86
N ILE A 102 10.58 -50.21 -14.10
CA ILE A 102 11.11 -50.98 -15.24
C ILE A 102 10.52 -50.45 -16.56
N TYR A 103 9.25 -50.05 -16.53
CA TYR A 103 8.52 -49.44 -17.65
C TYR A 103 7.95 -48.10 -17.19
N PRO A 104 8.74 -47.00 -17.24
CA PRO A 104 8.33 -45.73 -16.67
C PRO A 104 7.11 -45.15 -17.41
N ASN A 105 6.09 -44.81 -16.64
CA ASN A 105 4.94 -44.08 -17.13
C ASN A 105 5.18 -42.57 -16.99
N ASN A 106 5.37 -41.88 -18.11
CA ASN A 106 5.63 -40.44 -18.14
C ASN A 106 4.42 -39.57 -17.72
N THR A 107 3.23 -40.15 -17.61
CA THR A 107 2.00 -39.44 -17.19
C THR A 107 1.47 -39.93 -15.84
N ALA A 108 2.20 -40.80 -15.14
CA ALA A 108 1.83 -41.18 -13.78
C ALA A 108 1.93 -39.97 -12.86
N GLU A 109 0.89 -39.77 -12.04
CA GLU A 109 0.87 -38.79 -10.96
C GLU A 109 0.93 -39.56 -9.64
N ILE A 110 2.01 -39.38 -8.89
CA ILE A 110 2.27 -40.08 -7.64
C ILE A 110 2.40 -39.05 -6.53
N THR A 111 1.68 -39.29 -5.43
CA THR A 111 1.70 -38.41 -4.27
C THR A 111 2.54 -39.03 -3.15
N HIS A 112 3.48 -38.24 -2.63
CA HIS A 112 4.32 -38.60 -1.49
C HIS A 112 3.92 -37.76 -0.27
N ASP A 113 3.56 -38.45 0.81
CA ASP A 113 3.14 -37.84 2.07
C ASP A 113 4.34 -37.44 2.93
N ILE A 114 4.42 -36.16 3.29
CA ILE A 114 5.52 -35.62 4.09
C ILE A 114 4.96 -34.95 5.34
N TRP A 115 5.47 -35.38 6.50
CA TRP A 115 5.10 -34.79 7.79
C TRP A 115 6.13 -33.76 8.22
N ALA A 116 5.64 -32.57 8.58
CA ALA A 116 6.42 -31.54 9.24
C ALA A 116 5.92 -31.36 10.69
N TYR A 117 6.85 -31.37 11.64
CA TYR A 117 6.61 -31.13 13.06
C TYR A 117 7.07 -29.72 13.44
N GLY A 118 6.17 -28.92 14.01
CA GLY A 118 6.49 -27.59 14.52
C GLY A 118 7.12 -27.68 15.92
N LYS A 119 8.42 -27.43 16.04
CA LYS A 119 9.15 -27.57 17.30
C LYS A 119 9.23 -26.27 18.10
N SER A 120 9.53 -25.16 17.45
CA SER A 120 9.52 -23.83 18.08
C SER A 120 8.99 -22.79 17.10
N PRO A 121 8.43 -21.68 17.58
CA PRO A 121 7.91 -20.63 16.70
C PRO A 121 9.04 -20.01 15.87
N GLY A 122 8.70 -19.63 14.64
CA GLY A 122 9.65 -19.04 13.70
C GLY A 122 9.33 -19.37 12.25
N HIS A 123 10.23 -18.94 11.38
CA HIS A 123 10.17 -19.22 9.94
C HIS A 123 11.36 -20.12 9.57
N SER A 124 11.10 -21.18 8.82
CA SER A 124 12.14 -22.02 8.24
C SER A 124 11.81 -22.30 6.78
N GLU A 125 12.82 -22.14 5.93
CA GLU A 125 12.75 -22.68 4.58
C GLU A 125 13.16 -24.15 4.57
N VAL A 126 12.51 -24.92 3.72
CA VAL A 126 12.82 -26.33 3.44
C VAL A 126 13.05 -26.48 1.95
N THR A 127 14.20 -27.04 1.59
CA THR A 127 14.59 -27.34 0.21
C THR A 127 14.84 -28.84 0.07
N PHE A 128 14.95 -29.35 -1.15
CA PHE A 128 15.16 -30.77 -1.38
C PHE A 128 16.40 -31.02 -2.23
N ASN A 129 17.18 -32.04 -1.88
CA ASN A 129 18.31 -32.53 -2.68
C ASN A 129 17.97 -33.92 -3.24
N ALA A 130 18.27 -34.15 -4.52
CA ALA A 130 18.09 -35.44 -5.18
C ALA A 130 19.40 -36.22 -5.27
N THR A 131 19.34 -37.52 -4.98
CA THR A 131 20.45 -38.47 -5.17
C THR A 131 20.00 -39.61 -6.10
N PRO A 132 20.70 -39.90 -7.21
CA PRO A 132 21.92 -39.24 -7.71
C PRO A 132 21.72 -37.77 -8.12
N ALA A 133 22.77 -36.96 -8.01
CA ALA A 133 22.69 -35.54 -8.34
C ALA A 133 22.32 -35.32 -9.81
N GLY A 134 21.38 -34.41 -10.06
CA GLY A 134 20.87 -34.13 -11.41
C GLY A 134 19.89 -35.18 -11.96
N ALA A 135 19.46 -36.15 -11.15
CA ALA A 135 18.42 -37.10 -11.55
C ALA A 135 17.06 -36.42 -11.79
N VAL A 136 16.71 -35.43 -10.97
CA VAL A 136 15.50 -34.59 -11.14
C VAL A 136 15.83 -33.14 -10.77
N ASP A 137 15.21 -32.20 -11.47
CA ASP A 137 15.28 -30.79 -11.14
C ASP A 137 14.41 -30.48 -9.91
N VAL A 138 15.07 -30.09 -8.81
CA VAL A 138 14.46 -29.73 -7.52
C VAL A 138 14.65 -28.25 -7.20
N SER A 139 15.16 -27.45 -8.14
CA SER A 139 15.48 -26.03 -7.93
C SER A 139 14.26 -25.17 -7.57
N THR A 140 13.08 -25.58 -8.05
CA THR A 140 11.79 -24.95 -7.78
C THR A 140 11.01 -25.61 -6.64
N VAL A 141 11.55 -26.70 -6.07
CA VAL A 141 10.91 -27.48 -5.00
C VAL A 141 11.39 -26.96 -3.65
N PHE A 142 10.67 -25.97 -3.12
CA PHE A 142 10.90 -25.41 -1.80
C PHE A 142 9.59 -25.16 -1.07
N MET A 143 9.65 -25.16 0.27
CA MET A 143 8.54 -24.83 1.14
C MET A 143 8.99 -23.84 2.21
N ARG A 144 8.19 -22.82 2.45
CA ARG A 144 8.32 -21.93 3.60
C ARG A 144 7.39 -22.41 4.69
N ILE A 145 7.94 -22.81 5.82
CA ILE A 145 7.18 -23.28 6.96
C ILE A 145 7.22 -22.21 8.03
N THR A 146 6.05 -21.79 8.47
CA THR A 146 5.87 -20.86 9.58
C THR A 146 5.26 -21.59 10.75
N VAL A 147 6.00 -21.65 11.87
CA VAL A 147 5.53 -22.25 13.11
C VAL A 147 5.07 -21.14 14.04
N MET A 148 3.86 -21.26 14.56
CA MET A 148 3.23 -20.24 15.38
C MET A 148 2.88 -20.75 16.77
N HIS A 149 2.97 -19.88 17.77
CA HIS A 149 2.61 -20.20 19.15
C HIS A 149 1.10 -20.38 19.34
N SER A 150 0.28 -19.54 18.70
CA SER A 150 -1.15 -19.49 18.94
C SER A 150 -1.93 -19.08 17.70
N GLN A 151 -2.93 -19.90 17.36
CA GLN A 151 -3.91 -19.57 16.33
C GLN A 151 -4.76 -18.36 16.73
N VAL A 152 -5.05 -18.19 18.02
CA VAL A 152 -5.85 -17.06 18.52
C VAL A 152 -5.12 -15.74 18.30
N ILE A 153 -3.82 -15.68 18.58
CA ILE A 153 -3.01 -14.48 18.35
C ILE A 153 -2.94 -14.16 16.85
N SER A 154 -2.80 -15.18 16.00
CA SER A 154 -2.85 -15.02 14.53
C SER A 154 -4.18 -14.41 14.06
N VAL A 155 -5.32 -14.92 14.56
CA VAL A 155 -6.66 -14.38 14.21
C VAL A 155 -6.84 -12.94 14.71
N ILE A 156 -6.42 -12.64 15.96
CA ILE A 156 -6.48 -11.27 16.50
C ILE A 156 -5.61 -10.32 15.66
N SER A 157 -4.39 -10.72 15.33
CA SER A 157 -3.48 -9.97 14.46
C SER A 157 -4.09 -9.71 13.08
N TYR A 158 -4.75 -10.72 12.49
CA TYR A 158 -5.45 -10.58 11.22
C TYR A 158 -6.61 -9.56 11.30
N ILE A 159 -7.43 -9.63 12.36
CA ILE A 159 -8.54 -8.68 12.59
C ILE A 159 -8.00 -7.25 12.79
N MET A 160 -6.96 -7.08 13.61
CA MET A 160 -6.30 -5.79 13.80
C MET A 160 -5.79 -5.23 12.47
N GLY A 161 -5.22 -6.11 11.63
CA GLY A 161 -4.94 -5.93 10.21
C GLY A 161 -5.97 -5.07 9.47
N TRP A 162 -7.19 -5.59 9.44
CA TRP A 162 -8.31 -4.97 8.73
C TRP A 162 -8.80 -3.69 9.39
N ILE A 163 -8.79 -3.62 10.73
CA ILE A 163 -9.25 -2.43 11.45
C ILE A 163 -8.33 -1.25 11.18
N TYR A 164 -7.00 -1.40 11.28
CA TYR A 164 -6.11 -0.27 11.00
C TYR A 164 -6.14 0.11 9.53
N PHE A 165 -6.27 -0.85 8.62
CA PHE A 165 -6.41 -0.58 7.19
C PHE A 165 -7.64 0.29 6.91
N ALA A 166 -8.77 -0.05 7.53
CA ALA A 166 -10.00 0.74 7.44
C ALA A 166 -9.82 2.12 8.07
N ALA A 167 -9.21 2.21 9.26
CA ALA A 167 -8.96 3.48 9.94
C ALA A 167 -8.13 4.45 9.08
N TRP A 168 -7.02 3.98 8.51
CA TRP A 168 -6.20 4.77 7.59
C TRP A 168 -6.90 5.12 6.29
N SER A 169 -7.73 4.24 5.75
CA SER A 169 -8.48 4.55 4.52
C SER A 169 -9.55 5.62 4.78
N VAL A 170 -10.19 5.60 5.95
CA VAL A 170 -11.24 6.56 6.31
C VAL A 170 -10.67 7.90 6.80
N SER A 171 -9.42 7.95 7.26
CA SER A 171 -8.80 9.16 7.84
C SER A 171 -8.78 10.37 6.90
N PHE A 172 -8.73 10.16 5.57
CA PHE A 172 -8.75 11.24 4.58
C PHE A 172 -10.07 12.02 4.54
N TYR A 173 -11.20 11.36 4.83
CA TYR A 173 -12.53 11.94 4.64
C TYR A 173 -12.90 13.04 5.64
N PRO A 174 -12.55 12.96 6.94
CA PRO A 174 -12.75 14.05 7.88
C PRO A 174 -12.22 15.42 7.39
N GLN A 175 -11.04 15.47 6.74
CA GLN A 175 -10.52 16.73 6.20
C GLN A 175 -11.30 17.18 4.96
N ILE A 176 -11.66 16.25 4.06
CA ILE A 176 -12.50 16.55 2.90
C ILE A 176 -13.85 17.12 3.35
N TYR A 177 -14.45 16.53 4.39
CA TYR A 177 -15.73 16.94 4.93
C TYR A 177 -15.66 18.32 5.60
N ILE A 178 -14.64 18.60 6.43
CA ILE A 178 -14.53 19.91 7.10
C ILE A 178 -14.33 21.04 6.08
N ASN A 179 -13.52 20.81 5.04
CA ASN A 179 -13.33 21.75 3.94
C ASN A 179 -14.66 22.00 3.20
N TYR A 180 -15.41 20.93 2.90
CA TYR A 180 -16.72 21.03 2.24
C TYR A 180 -17.74 21.80 3.09
N LYS A 181 -17.80 21.53 4.40
CA LYS A 181 -18.76 22.15 5.32
C LYS A 181 -18.44 23.62 5.55
N ARG A 182 -17.16 23.97 5.73
CA ARG A 182 -16.72 25.35 5.97
C ARG A 182 -16.64 26.19 4.70
N LYS A 183 -16.61 25.55 3.52
CA LYS A 183 -16.28 26.21 2.24
C LYS A 183 -14.99 27.03 2.31
N SER A 184 -14.07 26.60 3.16
CA SER A 184 -12.80 27.25 3.46
C SER A 184 -11.76 26.19 3.80
N VAL A 185 -10.58 26.33 3.21
CA VAL A 185 -9.38 25.52 3.52
C VAL A 185 -8.43 26.28 4.46
N VAL A 186 -8.84 27.44 4.99
CA VAL A 186 -8.06 28.18 5.98
C VAL A 186 -7.83 27.30 7.20
N GLY A 187 -6.57 26.99 7.45
CA GLY A 187 -6.14 26.06 8.49
C GLY A 187 -5.40 24.82 8.02
N LEU A 188 -5.54 24.48 6.74
CA LEU A 188 -4.85 23.37 6.09
C LEU A 188 -3.59 23.86 5.39
N ASN A 189 -2.42 23.38 5.79
CA ASN A 189 -1.14 23.79 5.21
C ASN A 189 -0.95 23.17 3.81
N PHE A 190 -0.66 24.01 2.81
CA PHE A 190 -0.52 23.56 1.43
C PHE A 190 0.76 22.77 1.17
N ASP A 191 1.81 22.93 1.97
CA ASP A 191 3.00 22.07 1.92
C ASP A 191 2.64 20.64 2.33
N PHE A 192 1.81 20.48 3.38
CA PHE A 192 1.33 19.15 3.79
C PHE A 192 0.58 18.48 2.63
N VAL A 193 -0.35 19.19 1.98
CA VAL A 193 -1.13 18.65 0.87
C VAL A 193 -0.23 18.32 -0.34
N ALA A 194 0.68 19.22 -0.71
CA ALA A 194 1.56 19.06 -1.85
C ALA A 194 2.58 17.92 -1.66
N LEU A 195 3.12 17.77 -0.45
CA LEU A 195 3.98 16.64 -0.10
C LEU A 195 3.20 15.32 -0.12
N ASN A 196 1.96 15.28 0.41
CA ASN A 196 1.15 14.06 0.39
C ASN A 196 0.84 13.59 -1.04
N ILE A 197 0.47 14.49 -1.96
CA ILE A 197 0.16 14.04 -3.33
C ILE A 197 1.39 13.45 -4.00
N MET A 198 2.56 14.09 -3.88
CA MET A 198 3.81 13.54 -4.40
C MET A 198 4.10 12.16 -3.80
N GLY A 199 3.99 12.04 -2.48
CA GLY A 199 4.21 10.77 -1.78
C GLY A 199 3.25 9.68 -2.25
N PHE A 200 1.94 9.92 -2.25
CA PHE A 200 0.96 8.92 -2.66
C PHE A 200 1.05 8.56 -4.15
N THR A 201 1.45 9.49 -5.02
CA THR A 201 1.77 9.17 -6.41
C THR A 201 2.97 8.23 -6.50
N MET A 202 4.08 8.51 -5.80
CA MET A 202 5.24 7.62 -5.80
C MET A 202 4.91 6.24 -5.23
N TYR A 203 4.10 6.19 -4.17
CA TYR A 203 3.66 4.93 -3.58
C TYR A 203 2.77 4.13 -4.53
N SER A 204 1.87 4.82 -5.25
CA SER A 204 1.03 4.19 -6.27
C SER A 204 1.86 3.67 -7.43
N LEU A 205 2.90 4.39 -7.88
CA LEU A 205 3.82 3.90 -8.91
C LEU A 205 4.53 2.62 -8.48
N PHE A 206 5.09 2.59 -7.27
CA PHE A 206 5.74 1.41 -6.71
C PHE A 206 4.78 0.21 -6.64
N ASN A 207 3.62 0.38 -6.00
CA ASN A 207 2.67 -0.71 -5.80
C ASN A 207 2.07 -1.20 -7.12
N CYS A 208 1.60 -0.29 -8.00
CA CYS A 208 1.07 -0.68 -9.30
C CYS A 208 2.13 -1.33 -10.19
N GLY A 209 3.36 -0.79 -10.19
CA GLY A 209 4.47 -1.32 -10.98
C GLY A 209 4.82 -2.75 -10.58
N LEU A 210 5.07 -2.98 -9.29
CA LEU A 210 5.44 -4.30 -8.78
C LEU A 210 4.27 -5.30 -8.82
N TYR A 211 3.01 -4.83 -8.69
CA TYR A 211 1.83 -5.71 -8.70
C TYR A 211 1.35 -6.08 -10.10
N PHE A 212 1.34 -5.14 -11.07
CA PHE A 212 0.75 -5.39 -12.39
C PHE A 212 1.76 -5.75 -13.49
N SER A 213 3.05 -5.41 -13.36
CA SER A 213 4.03 -5.68 -14.43
C SER A 213 4.73 -7.03 -14.22
N PRO A 214 4.57 -7.99 -15.15
CA PRO A 214 5.28 -9.26 -15.09
C PRO A 214 6.80 -9.09 -15.20
N GLU A 215 7.26 -8.10 -15.96
CA GLU A 215 8.68 -7.79 -16.13
C GLU A 215 9.30 -7.36 -14.81
N ILE A 216 8.68 -6.43 -14.09
CA ILE A 216 9.15 -5.99 -12.76
C ILE A 216 9.10 -7.14 -11.76
N GLN A 217 8.06 -7.98 -11.81
CA GLN A 217 7.98 -9.18 -10.98
C GLN A 217 9.13 -10.15 -11.26
N SER A 218 9.48 -10.34 -12.54
CA SER A 218 10.63 -11.18 -12.92
C SER A 218 11.94 -10.58 -12.43
N GLU A 219 12.15 -9.26 -12.56
CA GLU A 219 13.33 -8.58 -12.01
C GLU A 219 13.45 -8.78 -10.50
N TYR A 220 12.32 -8.69 -9.78
CA TYR A 220 12.26 -8.90 -8.35
C TYR A 220 12.57 -10.36 -7.97
N LEU A 221 11.96 -11.33 -8.64
CA LEU A 221 12.17 -12.76 -8.38
C LEU A 221 13.58 -13.22 -8.76
N ILE A 222 14.23 -12.62 -9.76
CA ILE A 222 15.64 -12.90 -10.05
C ILE A 222 16.54 -12.49 -8.86
N ARG A 223 16.24 -11.34 -8.22
CA ARG A 223 16.97 -10.85 -7.05
C ARG A 223 16.59 -11.58 -5.76
N HIS A 224 15.36 -12.08 -5.70
CA HIS A 224 14.79 -12.76 -4.55
C HIS A 224 14.11 -14.08 -4.96
N PRO A 225 14.87 -15.13 -5.36
CA PRO A 225 14.32 -16.34 -6.00
C PRO A 225 13.33 -17.13 -5.15
N ARG A 226 13.34 -16.91 -3.84
CA ARG A 226 12.54 -17.64 -2.85
C ARG A 226 11.54 -16.74 -2.12
N SER A 227 11.42 -15.49 -2.55
CA SER A 227 10.44 -14.54 -2.00
C SER A 227 9.20 -14.47 -2.88
N VAL A 228 8.06 -14.20 -2.27
CA VAL A 228 6.85 -13.81 -3.01
C VAL A 228 6.87 -12.32 -3.29
N ASN A 229 6.04 -11.88 -4.23
CA ASN A 229 5.80 -10.47 -4.45
C ASN A 229 5.32 -9.83 -3.13
N PRO A 230 6.04 -8.83 -2.60
CA PRO A 230 5.72 -8.24 -1.30
C PRO A 230 4.50 -7.32 -1.35
N VAL A 231 4.10 -6.85 -2.53
CA VAL A 231 2.95 -5.95 -2.71
C VAL A 231 1.68 -6.76 -2.90
N GLN A 232 0.67 -6.42 -2.11
CA GLN A 232 -0.65 -7.03 -2.19
C GLN A 232 -1.68 -6.06 -2.80
N LEU A 233 -2.83 -6.58 -3.21
CA LEU A 233 -3.87 -5.79 -3.89
C LEU A 233 -4.42 -4.66 -3.00
N ASN A 234 -4.50 -4.88 -1.69
CA ASN A 234 -4.90 -3.86 -0.71
C ASN A 234 -3.90 -2.68 -0.66
N ASP A 235 -2.60 -2.91 -0.88
CA ASP A 235 -1.60 -1.83 -0.94
C ASP A 235 -1.80 -0.95 -2.19
N VAL A 236 -2.09 -1.59 -3.32
CA VAL A 236 -2.45 -0.92 -4.58
C VAL A 236 -3.71 -0.07 -4.37
N PHE A 237 -4.77 -0.66 -3.83
CA PHE A 237 -6.02 0.06 -3.59
C PHE A 237 -5.82 1.24 -2.62
N PHE A 238 -5.14 1.02 -1.50
CA PHE A 238 -4.89 2.05 -0.50
C PHE A 238 -4.09 3.23 -1.07
N SER A 239 -3.00 2.96 -1.79
CA SER A 239 -2.15 4.00 -2.36
C SER A 239 -2.89 4.86 -3.40
N LEU A 240 -3.64 4.23 -4.29
CA LEU A 240 -4.49 4.92 -5.27
C LEU A 240 -5.63 5.70 -4.61
N HIS A 241 -6.28 5.11 -3.61
CA HIS A 241 -7.35 5.75 -2.87
C HIS A 241 -6.86 7.02 -2.16
N ALA A 242 -5.71 6.93 -1.47
CA ALA A 242 -5.09 8.06 -0.80
C ALA A 242 -4.68 9.17 -1.77
N ALA A 243 -4.13 8.82 -2.94
CA ALA A 243 -3.82 9.78 -4.00
C ALA A 243 -5.10 10.49 -4.48
N PHE A 244 -6.17 9.74 -4.74
CA PHE A 244 -7.46 10.28 -5.16
C PHE A 244 -8.09 11.20 -4.10
N ALA A 245 -8.13 10.79 -2.83
CA ALA A 245 -8.63 11.61 -1.73
C ALA A 245 -7.80 12.91 -1.56
N THR A 246 -6.49 12.84 -1.80
CA THR A 246 -5.62 14.02 -1.80
C THR A 246 -5.92 14.94 -2.99
N LEU A 247 -6.21 14.41 -4.19
CA LEU A 247 -6.64 15.21 -5.34
C LEU A 247 -7.97 15.94 -5.08
N ILE A 248 -8.91 15.30 -4.38
CA ILE A 248 -10.14 15.97 -3.92
C ILE A 248 -9.78 17.14 -3.01
N THR A 249 -8.88 16.94 -2.05
CA THR A 249 -8.43 17.99 -1.13
C THR A 249 -7.74 19.13 -1.87
N ILE A 250 -6.90 18.84 -2.88
CA ILE A 250 -6.28 19.85 -3.76
C ILE A 250 -7.34 20.63 -4.52
N THR A 251 -8.35 19.95 -5.06
CA THR A 251 -9.47 20.58 -5.76
C THR A 251 -10.20 21.57 -4.84
N GLN A 252 -10.45 21.18 -3.59
CA GLN A 252 -10.99 22.07 -2.57
C GLN A 252 -10.08 23.26 -2.28
N CYS A 253 -8.75 23.07 -2.23
CA CYS A 253 -7.77 24.15 -2.06
C CYS A 253 -7.76 25.15 -3.23
N CYS A 254 -8.24 24.75 -4.41
CA CYS A 254 -8.39 25.64 -5.56
C CYS A 254 -9.75 26.35 -5.61
N MET A 255 -10.80 25.75 -5.06
CA MET A 255 -12.18 26.25 -5.16
C MET A 255 -12.65 27.06 -3.95
N TYR A 256 -12.16 26.75 -2.75
CA TYR A 256 -12.63 27.33 -1.50
C TYR A 256 -11.74 28.47 -1.00
N GLU A 257 -12.26 29.23 -0.04
CA GLU A 257 -11.52 30.32 0.59
C GLU A 257 -10.22 29.80 1.20
N ARG A 258 -9.11 30.43 0.82
CA ARG A 258 -7.75 30.00 1.18
C ARG A 258 -6.88 31.16 1.65
N GLU A 259 -7.43 32.37 1.70
CA GLU A 259 -6.71 33.61 1.96
C GLU A 259 -5.43 33.73 1.10
N SER A 260 -4.30 34.05 1.73
CA SER A 260 -2.99 34.17 1.10
C SER A 260 -2.16 32.88 1.16
N GLN A 261 -2.76 31.74 1.55
CA GLN A 261 -2.04 30.47 1.68
C GLN A 261 -1.51 29.96 0.33
N ARG A 262 -0.23 29.59 0.32
CA ARG A 262 0.49 29.05 -0.84
C ARG A 262 1.47 27.99 -0.37
N VAL A 263 1.90 27.11 -1.27
CA VAL A 263 3.05 26.23 -1.03
C VAL A 263 4.28 27.10 -0.80
N SER A 264 5.00 26.85 0.29
CA SER A 264 6.14 27.64 0.73
C SER A 264 7.33 27.50 -0.22
N MET A 265 8.31 28.42 -0.15
CA MET A 265 9.53 28.31 -0.94
C MET A 265 10.27 27.01 -0.65
N THR A 266 10.37 26.66 0.64
CA THR A 266 10.99 25.42 1.12
C THR A 266 10.25 24.19 0.58
N GLY A 267 8.92 24.16 0.69
CA GLY A 267 8.10 23.06 0.17
C GLY A 267 8.28 22.86 -1.34
N ARG A 268 8.28 23.96 -2.12
CA ARG A 268 8.55 23.91 -3.55
C ARG A 268 9.96 23.42 -3.87
N CYS A 269 10.98 23.85 -3.13
CA CYS A 269 12.35 23.37 -3.30
C CYS A 269 12.44 21.85 -3.08
N ILE A 270 11.87 21.35 -1.97
CA ILE A 270 11.81 19.92 -1.66
C ILE A 270 11.10 19.13 -2.77
N LEU A 271 9.92 19.60 -3.20
CA LEU A 271 9.17 18.97 -4.29
C LEU A 271 9.94 18.98 -5.61
N SER A 272 10.62 20.07 -5.94
CA SER A 272 11.46 20.17 -7.13
C SER A 272 12.63 19.19 -7.09
N VAL A 273 13.30 19.03 -5.93
CA VAL A 273 14.37 18.04 -5.77
C VAL A 273 13.84 16.62 -6.01
N PHE A 274 12.73 16.24 -5.37
CA PHE A 274 12.14 14.91 -5.60
C PHE A 274 11.70 14.72 -7.05
N LEU A 275 11.11 15.74 -7.68
CA LEU A 275 10.72 15.67 -9.08
C LEU A 275 11.93 15.47 -10.00
N VAL A 276 13.03 16.18 -9.77
CA VAL A 276 14.27 16.00 -10.54
C VAL A 276 14.81 14.60 -10.36
N VAL A 277 14.88 14.08 -9.13
CA VAL A 277 15.31 12.69 -8.88
C VAL A 277 14.46 11.72 -9.69
N VAL A 278 13.12 11.83 -9.60
CA VAL A 278 12.19 10.96 -10.32
C VAL A 278 12.40 11.03 -11.84
N LEU A 279 12.50 12.24 -12.41
CA LEU A 279 12.68 12.42 -13.85
C LEU A 279 14.03 11.87 -14.34
N VAL A 280 15.11 12.09 -13.59
CA VAL A 280 16.44 11.56 -13.92
C VAL A 280 16.42 10.03 -13.86
N THR A 281 15.91 9.44 -12.78
CA THR A 281 15.89 7.98 -12.61
C THR A 281 14.96 7.29 -13.60
N ALA A 282 13.81 7.91 -13.94
CA ALA A 282 12.93 7.40 -14.99
C ALA A 282 13.58 7.50 -16.37
N GLY A 283 14.34 8.57 -16.64
CA GLY A 283 15.11 8.73 -17.87
C GLY A 283 16.22 7.69 -18.02
N LEU A 284 16.94 7.38 -16.94
CA LEU A 284 17.93 6.30 -16.91
C LEU A 284 17.27 4.93 -17.13
N GLY A 285 16.09 4.71 -16.53
CA GLY A 285 15.30 3.49 -16.75
C GLY A 285 14.85 3.34 -18.20
N ALA A 286 14.35 4.41 -18.80
CA ALA A 286 13.98 4.43 -20.21
C ALA A 286 15.18 4.24 -21.15
N GLY A 287 16.37 4.69 -20.75
CA GLY A 287 17.63 4.49 -21.46
C GLY A 287 18.25 3.10 -21.30
N GLY A 288 17.71 2.25 -20.41
CA GLY A 288 18.26 0.92 -20.12
C GLY A 288 19.47 0.91 -19.19
N GLU A 289 19.85 2.06 -18.62
CA GLU A 289 20.99 2.21 -17.70
C GLU A 289 20.60 1.92 -16.24
N LEU A 290 19.31 1.87 -15.94
CA LEU A 290 18.75 1.57 -14.63
C LEU A 290 17.63 0.53 -14.79
N ALA A 291 17.59 -0.50 -13.95
CA ALA A 291 16.46 -1.41 -13.96
C ALA A 291 15.20 -0.69 -13.47
N TRP A 292 14.03 -1.00 -14.04
CA TRP A 292 12.80 -0.34 -13.64
C TRP A 292 12.44 -0.65 -12.19
N LEU A 293 12.81 -1.82 -11.66
CA LEU A 293 12.66 -2.14 -10.25
C LEU A 293 13.43 -1.16 -9.34
N ASP A 294 14.63 -0.73 -9.74
CA ASP A 294 15.43 0.22 -8.96
C ASP A 294 14.79 1.61 -8.94
N PHE A 295 14.23 2.05 -10.08
CA PHE A 295 13.42 3.26 -10.14
C PHE A 295 12.24 3.21 -9.17
N LEU A 296 11.51 2.08 -9.13
CA LEU A 296 10.37 1.91 -8.23
C LEU A 296 10.80 1.91 -6.75
N TYR A 297 11.94 1.32 -6.40
CA TYR A 297 12.49 1.44 -5.04
C TYR A 297 12.81 2.88 -4.67
N ILE A 298 13.37 3.68 -5.59
CA ILE A 298 13.60 5.10 -5.37
C ILE A 298 12.27 5.84 -5.12
N CYS A 299 11.21 5.54 -5.87
CA CYS A 299 9.88 6.06 -5.60
C CYS A 299 9.39 5.72 -4.18
N SER A 300 9.57 4.47 -3.74
CA SER A 300 9.23 4.03 -2.38
C SER A 300 10.00 4.81 -1.30
N TYR A 301 11.31 5.03 -1.50
CA TYR A 301 12.12 5.83 -0.58
C TYR A 301 11.71 7.30 -0.53
N ILE A 302 11.32 7.90 -1.67
CA ILE A 302 10.77 9.27 -1.69
C ILE A 302 9.48 9.34 -0.85
N LYS A 303 8.58 8.38 -1.00
CA LYS A 303 7.36 8.27 -0.17
C LYS A 303 7.71 8.19 1.32
N LEU A 304 8.71 7.38 1.67
CA LEU A 304 9.19 7.25 3.04
C LEU A 304 9.69 8.60 3.58
N CYS A 305 10.61 9.27 2.87
CA CYS A 305 11.12 10.59 3.25
C CYS A 305 10.00 11.63 3.45
N ILE A 306 9.05 11.68 2.51
CA ILE A 306 7.88 12.56 2.60
C ILE A 306 7.08 12.29 3.87
N THR A 307 6.89 11.03 4.24
CA THR A 307 6.11 10.65 5.42
C THR A 307 6.73 11.18 6.71
N LEU A 308 8.07 11.28 6.78
CA LEU A 308 8.80 11.82 7.93
C LEU A 308 8.67 13.35 8.06
N ILE A 309 8.59 14.07 6.94
CA ILE A 309 8.67 15.54 6.94
C ILE A 309 7.31 16.23 6.77
N LYS A 310 6.31 15.56 6.18
CA LYS A 310 5.05 16.19 5.74
C LYS A 310 4.27 16.87 6.86
N TYR A 311 4.37 16.38 8.09
CA TYR A 311 3.62 16.90 9.23
C TYR A 311 4.23 18.19 9.81
N VAL A 312 5.53 18.44 9.58
CA VAL A 312 6.25 19.61 10.14
C VAL A 312 5.63 20.96 9.72
N PRO A 313 5.31 21.22 8.45
CA PRO A 313 4.68 22.48 8.05
C PRO A 313 3.32 22.73 8.72
N GLN A 314 2.51 21.69 8.90
CA GLN A 314 1.20 21.80 9.55
C GLN A 314 1.37 22.08 11.05
N ALA A 315 2.26 21.35 11.73
CA ALA A 315 2.61 21.55 13.13
C ALA A 315 3.07 22.99 13.39
N TYR A 316 3.94 23.51 12.54
CA TYR A 316 4.43 24.89 12.62
C TYR A 316 3.33 25.92 12.34
N MET A 317 2.46 25.69 11.34
CA MET A 317 1.34 26.58 11.04
C MET A 317 0.36 26.69 12.21
N ASN A 318 0.02 25.57 12.84
CA ASN A 318 -0.80 25.54 14.05
C ASN A 318 -0.13 26.33 15.19
N TYR A 319 1.19 26.15 15.37
CA TYR A 319 1.96 26.88 16.37
C TYR A 319 1.99 28.40 16.12
N LYS A 320 2.13 28.83 14.86
CA LYS A 320 2.14 30.25 14.48
C LYS A 320 0.76 30.89 14.66
N ARG A 321 -0.30 30.18 14.29
CA ARG A 321 -1.70 30.66 14.40
C ARG A 321 -2.26 30.55 15.81
N LYS A 322 -1.60 29.79 16.71
CA LYS A 322 -2.14 29.39 18.02
C LYS A 322 -3.55 28.82 17.93
N SER A 323 -3.84 28.12 16.82
CA SER A 323 -5.16 27.60 16.50
C SER A 323 -5.03 26.43 15.53
N THR A 324 -5.82 25.38 15.77
CA THR A 324 -5.98 24.24 14.88
C THR A 324 -7.26 24.33 14.05
N VAL A 325 -7.96 25.47 14.05
CA VAL A 325 -9.20 25.62 13.27
C VAL A 325 -8.89 25.45 11.78
N GLY A 326 -9.64 24.53 11.17
CA GLY A 326 -9.49 24.10 9.77
C GLY A 326 -8.58 22.90 9.54
N TRP A 327 -7.93 22.40 10.58
CA TRP A 327 -7.23 21.12 10.58
C TRP A 327 -8.10 20.05 11.22
N SER A 328 -8.35 18.95 10.52
CA SER A 328 -9.25 17.90 10.98
C SER A 328 -8.58 17.04 12.06
N ILE A 329 -9.00 17.22 13.31
CA ILE A 329 -8.57 16.34 14.40
C ILE A 329 -9.09 14.91 14.23
N GLY A 330 -10.21 14.72 13.53
CA GLY A 330 -10.74 13.38 13.21
C GLY A 330 -9.83 12.59 12.29
N ASN A 331 -9.16 13.26 11.33
CA ASN A 331 -8.13 12.64 10.49
C ASN A 331 -6.96 12.14 11.38
N ILE A 332 -6.46 13.00 12.26
CA ILE A 332 -5.36 12.67 13.20
C ILE A 332 -5.73 11.51 14.13
N PHE A 333 -6.94 11.49 14.67
CA PHE A 333 -7.37 10.42 15.56
C PHE A 333 -7.44 9.07 14.85
N LEU A 334 -7.95 9.05 13.62
CA LEU A 334 -7.99 7.83 12.81
C LEU A 334 -6.59 7.37 12.39
N ASP A 335 -5.68 8.31 12.09
CA ASP A 335 -4.27 8.00 11.83
C ASP A 335 -3.59 7.40 13.06
N PHE A 336 -3.83 7.99 14.24
CA PHE A 336 -3.32 7.48 15.52
C PHE A 336 -3.83 6.06 15.84
N VAL A 337 -5.14 5.81 15.67
CA VAL A 337 -5.72 4.49 15.86
C VAL A 337 -5.13 3.50 14.86
N GLY A 338 -5.00 3.88 13.60
CA GLY A 338 -4.37 3.07 12.56
C GLY A 338 -2.92 2.71 12.90
N GLY A 339 -2.10 3.70 13.24
CA GLY A 339 -0.71 3.51 13.64
C GLY A 339 -0.55 2.65 14.89
N SER A 340 -1.37 2.88 15.92
CA SER A 340 -1.32 2.12 17.18
C SER A 340 -1.65 0.64 16.96
N LEU A 341 -2.73 0.37 16.22
CA LEU A 341 -3.15 -1.00 15.90
C LEU A 341 -2.16 -1.69 14.96
N SER A 342 -1.50 -0.96 14.06
CA SER A 342 -0.44 -1.51 13.20
C SER A 342 0.78 -1.96 14.00
N ILE A 343 1.26 -1.13 14.95
CA ILE A 343 2.37 -1.52 15.83
C ILE A 343 1.97 -2.69 16.74
N LEU A 344 0.74 -2.68 17.26
CA LEU A 344 0.24 -3.78 18.08
C LEU A 344 0.18 -5.08 17.28
N GLN A 345 -0.33 -5.05 16.05
CA GLN A 345 -0.32 -6.20 15.15
C GLN A 345 1.10 -6.73 14.93
N MET A 346 2.05 -5.85 14.60
CA MET A 346 3.44 -6.24 14.40
C MET A 346 4.04 -6.86 15.67
N THR A 347 3.71 -6.33 16.84
CA THR A 347 4.16 -6.87 18.14
C THR A 347 3.57 -8.26 18.40
N LEU A 348 2.28 -8.46 18.11
CA LEU A 348 1.62 -9.75 18.23
C LEU A 348 2.23 -10.78 17.28
N ASN A 349 2.55 -10.39 16.04
CA ASN A 349 3.23 -11.28 15.09
C ASN A 349 4.64 -11.63 15.56
N ALA A 350 5.44 -10.64 15.96
CA ALA A 350 6.79 -10.84 16.48
C ALA A 350 6.80 -11.81 17.67
N TYR A 351 5.83 -11.68 18.57
CA TYR A 351 5.65 -12.62 19.67
C TYR A 351 5.20 -14.00 19.19
N ASN A 352 4.18 -14.08 18.32
CA ASN A 352 3.56 -15.34 17.91
C ASN A 352 4.50 -16.23 17.09
N TYR A 353 5.39 -15.61 16.31
CA TYR A 353 6.37 -16.28 15.46
C TYR A 353 7.79 -16.19 16.03
N ASN A 354 7.98 -15.63 17.22
CA ASN A 354 9.31 -15.35 17.81
C ASN A 354 10.27 -14.61 16.86
N ASP A 355 9.72 -13.75 16.00
CA ASP A 355 10.45 -13.04 14.96
C ASP A 355 10.56 -11.54 15.26
N TRP A 356 11.31 -11.23 16.33
CA TRP A 356 11.64 -9.86 16.71
C TRP A 356 12.64 -9.21 15.75
N ILE A 357 13.41 -10.02 15.01
CA ILE A 357 14.34 -9.52 14.01
C ILE A 357 13.55 -8.88 12.88
N SER A 358 12.46 -9.47 12.39
CA SER A 358 11.59 -8.84 11.40
C SER A 358 10.85 -7.61 11.95
N PHE A 359 10.50 -7.60 13.24
CA PHE A 359 9.90 -6.43 13.90
C PHE A 359 10.79 -5.18 13.82
N PHE A 360 12.08 -5.31 14.13
CA PHE A 360 13.05 -4.21 14.06
C PHE A 360 13.72 -4.05 12.69
N GLY A 361 13.80 -5.14 11.93
CA GLY A 361 14.40 -5.22 10.59
C GLY A 361 13.55 -4.55 9.52
N ASP A 362 12.22 -4.56 9.68
CA ASP A 362 11.32 -3.65 8.96
C ASP A 362 11.30 -2.27 9.63
N ALA A 363 12.50 -1.69 9.79
CA ALA A 363 12.72 -0.36 10.36
C ALA A 363 11.90 0.71 9.63
N THR A 364 11.59 0.46 8.35
CA THR A 364 10.71 1.30 7.55
C THR A 364 9.29 1.27 8.10
N LYS A 365 8.66 0.11 8.27
CA LYS A 365 7.27 0.02 8.75
C LYS A 365 7.11 0.39 10.22
N PHE A 366 8.01 -0.07 11.09
CA PHE A 366 8.01 0.31 12.50
C PHE A 366 8.29 1.81 12.67
N GLY A 367 9.32 2.33 11.99
CA GLY A 367 9.66 3.75 12.01
C GLY A 367 8.52 4.63 11.47
N LEU A 368 7.91 4.25 10.36
CA LEU A 368 6.75 4.95 9.78
C LEU A 368 5.59 5.05 10.78
N GLY A 369 5.21 3.94 11.42
CA GLY A 369 4.15 3.93 12.42
C GLY A 369 4.50 4.81 13.63
N LEU A 370 5.73 4.70 14.14
CA LEU A 370 6.20 5.47 15.29
C LEU A 370 6.25 6.97 15.03
N PHE A 371 6.80 7.40 13.88
CA PHE A 371 6.85 8.82 13.53
C PHE A 371 5.47 9.42 13.33
N SER A 372 4.54 8.68 12.72
CA SER A 372 3.14 9.12 12.60
C SER A 372 2.52 9.33 13.98
N LEU A 373 2.66 8.35 14.89
CA LEU A 373 2.14 8.43 16.25
C LEU A 373 2.69 9.62 17.04
N ILE A 374 3.97 9.93 16.91
CA ILE A 374 4.58 11.10 17.56
C ILE A 374 3.91 12.39 17.09
N PHE A 375 3.74 12.56 15.77
CA PHE A 375 3.07 13.74 15.23
C PHE A 375 1.59 13.77 15.59
N ASP A 376 0.91 12.63 15.63
CA ASP A 376 -0.50 12.55 16.00
C ASP A 376 -0.72 12.98 17.45
N ILE A 377 0.09 12.47 18.38
CA ILE A 377 0.09 12.91 19.78
C ILE A 377 0.36 14.41 19.85
N PHE A 378 1.35 14.90 19.10
CA PHE A 378 1.65 16.33 19.05
C PHE A 378 0.46 17.17 18.56
N PHE A 379 -0.24 16.74 17.51
CA PHE A 379 -1.44 17.42 17.01
C PHE A 379 -2.61 17.35 18.00
N MET A 380 -2.79 16.23 18.68
CA MET A 380 -3.78 16.09 19.75
C MET A 380 -3.49 17.05 20.91
N LEU A 381 -2.22 17.20 21.31
CA LEU A 381 -1.79 18.19 22.31
C LEU A 381 -2.02 19.62 21.82
N GLN A 382 -1.68 19.94 20.56
CA GLN A 382 -1.99 21.25 19.98
C GLN A 382 -3.49 21.55 20.02
N HIS A 383 -4.34 20.58 19.72
CA HIS A 383 -5.78 20.76 19.61
C HIS A 383 -6.52 20.83 20.96
N TYR A 384 -6.21 19.91 21.87
CA TYR A 384 -6.95 19.76 23.13
C TYR A 384 -6.31 20.48 24.32
N VAL A 385 -5.00 20.75 24.28
CA VAL A 385 -4.26 21.35 25.40
C VAL A 385 -3.82 22.77 25.04
N PHE A 386 -2.92 22.93 24.07
CA PHE A 386 -2.23 24.20 23.86
C PHE A 386 -3.10 25.30 23.24
N TYR A 387 -4.01 24.94 22.33
CA TYR A 387 -4.86 25.90 21.60
C TYR A 387 -6.35 25.70 21.90
N ARG A 388 -6.66 25.20 23.10
CA ARG A 388 -8.04 24.98 23.56
C ARG A 388 -8.83 26.29 23.66
N GLU A 389 -8.18 27.37 24.07
CA GLU A 389 -8.79 28.67 24.40
C GLU A 389 -8.99 29.61 23.20
N GLY A 390 -8.46 29.27 22.01
CA GLY A 390 -8.82 29.96 20.76
C GLY A 390 -10.27 29.75 20.31
N ARG A 391 -11.15 29.31 21.23
CA ARG A 391 -12.58 29.01 21.08
C ARG A 391 -13.48 29.98 21.86
N GLU A 392 -12.99 31.13 22.33
CA GLU A 392 -13.90 32.15 22.88
C GLU A 392 -14.73 32.77 21.75
N PHE A 393 -15.94 32.24 21.60
CA PHE A 393 -17.01 32.85 20.81
C PHE A 393 -17.56 34.03 21.60
N ILE A 394 -17.45 35.25 21.07
CA ILE A 394 -18.23 36.39 21.56
C ILE A 394 -19.67 36.14 21.11
N ILE A 395 -20.56 35.85 22.07
CA ILE A 395 -22.00 35.86 21.84
C ILE A 395 -22.37 37.34 21.62
N VAL A 396 -22.71 37.69 20.38
CA VAL A 396 -23.33 38.99 20.11
C VAL A 396 -24.79 38.83 20.50
N ASP A 397 -25.15 39.38 21.67
CA ASP A 397 -26.55 39.53 22.06
C ASP A 397 -27.22 40.45 21.04
N SER A 398 -28.28 39.96 20.39
CA SER A 398 -29.04 40.68 19.36
C SER A 398 -29.94 41.79 19.94
N SER A 399 -29.61 42.32 21.13
CA SER A 399 -30.39 43.33 21.83
C SER A 399 -29.78 44.73 21.79
N ASP A 400 -28.56 44.91 21.28
CA ASP A 400 -27.91 46.23 21.12
C ASP A 400 -27.78 46.63 19.64
N GLU A 401 -28.91 46.67 18.93
CA GLU A 401 -29.03 47.58 17.77
C GLU A 401 -29.24 49.01 18.28
N GLY A 402 -28.16 49.67 18.70
CA GLY A 402 -28.25 51.09 18.99
C GLY A 402 -27.17 51.70 19.87
N SER A 403 -25.92 51.71 19.43
CA SER A 403 -25.08 52.92 19.62
C SER A 403 -23.73 52.82 18.91
N ASN A 404 -23.53 53.78 18.00
CA ASN A 404 -22.26 54.41 17.61
C ASN A 404 -21.02 53.53 17.43
N MET A 405 -20.80 53.18 16.16
CA MET A 405 -19.49 53.13 15.52
C MET A 405 -18.56 54.26 16.02
N THR A 406 -17.50 53.93 16.76
CA THR A 406 -16.20 54.63 16.67
C THR A 406 -15.02 53.75 17.13
N SER A 407 -14.04 53.68 16.25
CA SER A 407 -12.59 53.49 16.48
C SER A 407 -12.01 52.13 16.92
N SER A 408 -11.11 51.68 16.05
CA SER A 408 -9.89 50.86 16.28
C SER A 408 -10.06 49.42 16.77
N GLY A 409 -10.05 48.48 15.83
CA GLY A 409 -9.84 47.06 16.11
C GLY A 409 -9.68 46.26 14.83
N GLU A 410 -8.56 45.55 14.69
CA GLU A 410 -8.23 44.65 13.59
C GLU A 410 -9.36 43.64 13.30
N GLY A 411 -9.57 43.38 12.01
CA GLY A 411 -10.70 42.61 11.47
C GLY A 411 -10.91 41.24 12.11
N ARG A 412 -11.99 41.12 12.89
CA ARG A 412 -12.52 39.85 13.39
C ARG A 412 -13.82 39.55 12.64
N GLU A 413 -13.83 38.47 11.85
CA GLU A 413 -15.04 37.94 11.22
C GLU A 413 -15.91 37.18 12.24
N TYR A 414 -17.21 37.40 12.17
CA TYR A 414 -18.22 36.77 13.03
C TYR A 414 -18.80 35.53 12.34
N PHE A 415 -18.85 34.39 13.05
CA PHE A 415 -19.55 33.19 12.60
C PHE A 415 -20.70 32.84 13.56
N MET A 416 -21.92 32.76 13.03
CA MET A 416 -23.04 32.11 13.70
C MET A 416 -22.97 30.60 13.50
N VAL A 417 -22.96 29.83 14.58
CA VAL A 417 -23.25 28.39 14.53
C VAL A 417 -24.28 28.06 15.60
N ASN A 418 -25.50 27.79 15.16
CA ASN A 418 -26.49 27.09 15.97
C ASN A 418 -25.95 25.68 16.25
N PHE A 419 -25.61 25.42 17.51
CA PHE A 419 -25.34 24.07 17.97
C PHE A 419 -26.64 23.28 18.03
N TRP A 420 -26.54 22.04 17.57
CA TRP A 420 -27.48 20.94 17.77
C TRP A 420 -27.94 20.87 19.24
N ASN A 421 -29.14 21.35 19.54
CA ASN A 421 -29.86 21.04 20.77
C ASN A 421 -30.76 19.83 20.50
N ALA A 422 -30.25 18.63 20.79
CA ALA A 422 -31.11 17.46 20.96
C ALA A 422 -31.72 17.51 22.36
N ASP A 423 -32.79 18.29 22.50
CA ASP A 423 -33.82 18.12 23.53
C ASP A 423 -35.04 18.99 23.12
N GLU A 424 -35.78 18.52 22.12
CA GLU A 424 -37.15 18.98 21.89
C GLU A 424 -38.04 18.45 23.03
N LYS A 425 -38.35 19.31 24.00
CA LYS A 425 -39.57 19.18 24.79
C LYS A 425 -40.47 20.40 24.61
N LYS A 426 -41.47 20.15 23.76
CA LYS A 426 -42.85 20.66 23.77
C LYS A 426 -43.10 22.16 23.58
N TYR A 427 -43.61 22.43 22.38
CA TYR A 427 -44.56 23.46 21.98
C TYR A 427 -45.30 24.22 23.10
N ASP A 428 -45.07 25.52 23.02
CA ASP A 428 -46.03 26.62 22.86
C ASP A 428 -47.19 26.76 23.84
N LEU A 429 -47.15 27.93 24.47
CA LEU A 429 -48.22 28.59 25.18
C LEU A 429 -49.24 29.07 24.14
N ASP A 430 -50.50 28.68 24.31
CA ASP A 430 -51.59 29.35 23.64
C ASP A 430 -51.61 30.84 23.98
N VAL A 431 -51.85 31.59 22.92
CA VAL A 431 -51.83 33.04 22.79
C VAL A 431 -53.00 33.70 23.53
N LYS A 432 -52.68 34.80 24.21
CA LYS A 432 -53.46 36.01 24.56
C LYS A 432 -55.00 35.99 24.43
N ALA A 433 -55.62 36.51 25.49
CA ALA A 433 -56.90 37.25 25.54
C ALA A 433 -58.20 36.48 25.27
#